data_AF-W2KUN2-F1
#
_entry.id   AF-W2KUN2-F1
#
_cell.length_a   1.000
_cell.length_b   1.000
_cell.length_c   1.000
_cell.angle_alpha   90.00
_cell.angle_beta   90.00
_cell.angle_gamma   90.00
#
_symmetry.space_group_name_H-M   'P 1'
#
loop_
_entity.id
_entity.type
_entity.pdbx_description
1 polymer ?
#
loop_
_entity_poly.entity_id
_entity_poly.type
_entity_poly.pdbx_seq_one_letter_code
_entity_poly.pdbx_strand_id
1 'polypeptide(L)'
;MDTLLHSKERSPLKLDEIGYDSGAKLMAGGSSALHDHVASRLELSLNKPLPQVEVRFRDLSVSARVVVQDDSHSKYELPTLFNVAKTGVLKLLSKKNVVEKQILHPVSGVFKPSTMTLVVGQPGSGKSSLMKLLSGRFPASNNVEVEGEITYNGIPQDKLRKRLPQFVSYVPQHDKHLPNLTVKEALEFAHACSGAELSKTDEQQLVNGSDEENKAAMAAARALRKHYPDVMIRQLGLENCQNTVVGDAMLRGVSGGERKRVTTGEMAFGKNYVMLMDEISTGLDSAATLDIVKTLRSLAKNFRRTVVISLLQ
;
A
#
# COMPACT_ATOMS: atom_id res chain seq x y z
N MET A 1 -33.99 -4.46 -31.24
CA MET A 1 -33.56 -5.51 -30.29
C MET A 1 -32.34 -4.96 -29.55
N ASP A 2 -32.41 -3.96 -28.66
CA ASP A 2 -33.41 -3.55 -27.67
C ASP A 2 -33.86 -4.67 -26.75
N THR A 3 -33.01 -4.96 -25.77
CA THR A 3 -33.42 -5.63 -24.53
C THR A 3 -32.53 -5.15 -23.37
N LEU A 4 -32.94 -4.02 -22.79
CA LEU A 4 -33.19 -3.85 -21.36
C LEU A 4 -32.41 -4.79 -20.42
N LEU A 5 -31.23 -4.37 -19.97
CA LEU A 5 -30.76 -4.70 -18.62
C LEU A 5 -30.90 -3.45 -17.76
N HIS A 6 -31.93 -3.52 -16.92
CA HIS A 6 -32.38 -2.50 -15.99
C HIS A 6 -31.21 -1.83 -15.27
N SER A 7 -31.06 -0.52 -15.50
CA SER A 7 -30.42 0.36 -14.53
C SER A 7 -31.26 0.31 -13.26
N LYS A 8 -30.85 -0.50 -12.30
CA LYS A 8 -31.38 -0.42 -10.94
C LYS A 8 -30.97 0.96 -10.42
N GLU A 9 -31.92 1.90 -10.46
CA GLU A 9 -31.82 3.19 -9.76
C GLU A 9 -31.31 2.90 -8.35
N ARG A 10 -30.08 3.35 -8.07
CA ARG A 10 -29.58 3.35 -6.71
C ARG A 10 -30.40 4.39 -5.98
N SER A 11 -31.28 3.95 -5.07
CA SER A 11 -31.79 4.90 -4.09
C SER A 11 -30.59 5.46 -3.34
N PRO A 12 -30.44 6.79 -3.22
CA PRO A 12 -29.49 7.33 -2.28
C PRO A 12 -29.99 6.91 -0.90
N LEU A 13 -29.25 6.03 -0.23
CA LEU A 13 -29.35 5.94 1.23
C LEU A 13 -29.21 7.37 1.74
N LYS A 14 -30.21 7.86 2.48
CA LYS A 14 -30.17 9.19 3.08
C LYS A 14 -28.87 9.27 3.89
N LEU A 15 -28.00 10.22 3.55
CA LEU A 15 -26.71 10.43 4.22
C LEU A 15 -26.85 10.73 5.73
N ASP A 16 -28.06 10.80 6.26
CA ASP A 16 -28.37 11.11 7.66
C ASP A 16 -28.49 9.88 8.59
N GLU A 17 -28.29 8.65 8.08
CA GLU A 17 -28.42 7.42 8.90
C GLU A 17 -27.11 6.89 9.51
N ILE A 18 -25.95 7.49 9.19
CA ILE A 18 -24.67 7.03 9.75
C ILE A 18 -24.44 7.60 11.14
N GLY A 19 -24.47 6.73 12.16
CA GLY A 19 -24.16 7.09 13.54
C GLY A 19 -22.66 7.17 13.82
N TYR A 20 -22.24 8.08 14.70
CA TYR A 20 -20.82 8.36 15.00
C TYR A 20 -20.30 7.75 16.31
N ASP A 21 -21.15 7.01 17.04
CA ASP A 21 -20.84 6.54 18.40
C ASP A 21 -19.90 5.33 18.45
N SER A 22 -19.78 4.58 17.35
CA SER A 22 -18.92 3.40 17.25
C SER A 22 -18.56 3.07 15.81
N GLY A 23 -17.52 2.25 15.61
CA GLY A 23 -17.17 1.76 14.27
C GLY A 23 -18.29 0.92 13.65
N ALA A 24 -19.07 0.20 14.47
CA ALA A 24 -20.25 -0.54 14.00
C ALA A 24 -21.34 0.38 13.42
N LYS A 25 -21.62 1.50 14.09
CA LYS A 25 -22.59 2.50 13.60
C LYS A 25 -22.08 3.22 12.35
N LEU A 26 -20.78 3.53 12.29
CA LEU A 26 -20.14 4.09 11.10
C LEU A 26 -20.24 3.14 9.90
N MET A 27 -20.12 1.84 10.14
CA MET A 27 -20.15 0.80 9.11
C MET A 27 -21.53 0.22 8.82
N ALA A 28 -22.61 0.75 9.42
CA ALA A 28 -23.96 0.18 9.28
C ALA A 28 -24.45 0.11 7.82
N GLY A 29 -24.09 1.10 7.00
CA GLY A 29 -24.36 1.13 5.54
C GLY A 29 -23.26 0.47 4.69
N GLY A 30 -22.26 -0.15 5.31
CA GLY A 30 -21.07 -0.69 4.65
C GLY A 30 -19.99 0.35 4.33
N SER A 31 -18.82 -0.14 3.92
CA SER A 31 -17.61 0.69 3.70
C SER A 31 -17.81 1.75 2.61
N SER A 32 -18.48 1.43 1.51
CA SER A 32 -18.73 2.41 0.43
C SER A 32 -19.56 3.59 0.94
N ALA A 33 -20.65 3.33 1.66
CA ALA A 33 -21.53 4.37 2.18
C ALA A 33 -20.78 5.25 3.21
N LEU A 34 -20.00 4.64 4.10
CA LEU A 34 -19.15 5.38 5.04
C LEU A 34 -18.15 6.29 4.31
N HIS A 35 -17.44 5.75 3.32
CA HIS A 35 -16.45 6.51 2.57
C HIS A 35 -17.10 7.68 1.81
N ASP A 36 -18.24 7.45 1.14
CA ASP A 36 -18.99 8.48 0.41
C ASP A 36 -19.48 9.59 1.37
N HIS A 37 -20.01 9.20 2.53
CA HIS A 37 -20.49 10.11 3.57
C HIS A 37 -19.38 10.99 4.14
N VAL A 38 -18.23 10.41 4.46
CA VAL A 38 -17.10 11.18 5.00
C VAL A 38 -16.50 12.07 3.91
N ALA A 39 -16.28 11.54 2.71
CA ALA A 39 -15.67 12.30 1.61
C ALA A 39 -16.53 13.50 1.20
N SER A 40 -17.84 13.32 1.01
CA SER A 40 -18.74 14.42 0.62
C SER A 40 -18.74 15.55 1.64
N ARG A 41 -18.83 15.25 2.94
CA ARG A 41 -18.80 16.28 4.00
C ARG A 41 -17.46 17.02 4.05
N LEU A 42 -16.34 16.29 3.91
CA LEU A 42 -15.02 16.92 3.83
C LEU A 42 -14.91 17.86 2.62
N GLU A 43 -15.38 17.45 1.44
CA GLU A 43 -15.30 18.29 0.24
C GLU A 43 -16.16 19.56 0.35
N LEU A 44 -17.38 19.46 0.92
CA LEU A 44 -18.24 20.61 1.20
C LEU A 44 -17.55 21.61 2.12
N SER A 45 -16.99 21.13 3.25
CA SER A 45 -16.31 21.99 4.23
C SER A 45 -14.97 22.55 3.72
N LEU A 46 -14.25 21.81 2.88
CA LEU A 46 -13.01 22.26 2.27
C LEU A 46 -13.25 23.27 1.12
N ASN A 47 -14.45 23.28 0.54
CA ASN A 47 -14.81 23.98 -0.70
C ASN A 47 -13.86 23.67 -1.87
N LYS A 48 -13.39 22.42 -1.94
CA LYS A 48 -12.53 21.89 -2.99
C LYS A 48 -12.53 20.35 -2.96
N PRO A 49 -12.17 19.70 -4.08
CA PRO A 49 -11.92 18.26 -4.09
C PRO A 49 -10.90 17.83 -3.04
N LEU A 50 -11.06 16.60 -2.53
CA LEU A 50 -10.02 15.98 -1.70
C LEU A 50 -8.67 15.95 -2.44
N PRO A 51 -7.54 16.03 -1.70
CA PRO A 51 -6.20 15.99 -2.27
C PRO A 51 -5.99 14.75 -3.14
N GLN A 52 -5.35 14.96 -4.30
CA GLN A 52 -5.13 13.97 -5.34
C GLN A 52 -3.66 13.98 -5.76
N VAL A 53 -3.10 12.81 -6.05
CA VAL A 53 -1.69 12.68 -6.45
C VAL A 53 -1.57 11.84 -7.72
N GLU A 54 -1.24 12.49 -8.83
CA GLU A 54 -0.78 11.82 -10.05
C GLU A 54 0.68 11.41 -9.86
N VAL A 55 1.01 10.17 -10.21
CA VAL A 55 2.39 9.68 -10.27
C VAL A 55 2.77 9.50 -11.73
N ARG A 56 3.80 10.20 -12.18
CA ARG A 56 4.30 10.14 -13.56
C ARG A 56 5.76 9.74 -13.57
N PHE A 57 6.10 8.82 -14.44
CA PHE A 57 7.47 8.37 -14.65
C PHE A 57 7.79 8.34 -16.14
N ARG A 58 9.01 8.73 -16.51
CA ARG A 58 9.49 8.78 -17.88
C ARG A 58 10.85 8.11 -17.98
N ASP A 59 10.96 7.21 -18.94
CA ASP A 59 12.16 6.46 -19.30
C ASP A 59 12.86 5.87 -18.07
N LEU A 60 12.05 5.44 -17.10
CA LEU A 60 12.53 4.92 -15.82
C LEU A 60 13.21 3.58 -16.07
N SER A 61 14.51 3.51 -15.79
CA SER A 61 15.33 2.32 -15.99
C SER A 61 16.11 2.01 -14.72
N VAL A 62 16.45 0.74 -14.52
CA VAL A 62 17.35 0.32 -13.44
C VAL A 62 18.30 -0.76 -13.94
N SER A 63 19.59 -0.54 -13.76
CA SER A 63 20.63 -1.55 -13.96
C SER A 63 21.40 -1.80 -12.66
N ALA A 64 21.95 -3.00 -12.53
CA ALA A 64 22.80 -3.37 -11.41
C ALA A 64 24.04 -4.13 -11.88
N ARG A 65 25.21 -3.74 -11.36
CA ARG A 65 26.47 -4.42 -11.55
C ARG A 65 26.59 -5.58 -10.58
N VAL A 66 26.60 -6.80 -11.11
CA VAL A 66 26.66 -8.05 -10.35
C VAL A 66 28.02 -8.70 -10.56
N VAL A 67 28.67 -9.08 -9.46
CA VAL A 67 29.90 -9.89 -9.53
C VAL A 67 29.48 -11.34 -9.78
N VAL A 68 29.78 -11.85 -10.96
CA VAL A 68 29.58 -13.26 -11.31
C VAL A 68 30.83 -14.03 -10.88
N GLN A 69 30.66 -15.01 -10.00
CA GLN A 69 31.70 -16.01 -9.75
C GLN A 69 31.59 -17.04 -10.87
N ASP A 70 32.70 -17.31 -11.56
CA ASP A 70 32.78 -18.45 -12.49
C ASP A 70 32.70 -19.74 -11.67
N ASP A 71 31.52 -20.33 -11.60
CA ASP A 71 31.26 -21.63 -10.96
C ASP A 71 31.71 -22.82 -11.84
N SER A 72 32.63 -22.61 -12.79
CA SER A 72 33.14 -23.67 -13.67
C SER A 72 33.98 -24.74 -12.95
N HIS A 73 34.20 -24.61 -11.63
CA HIS A 73 34.99 -25.56 -10.83
C HIS A 73 34.35 -26.04 -9.51
N SER A 74 33.06 -25.80 -9.24
CA SER A 74 32.41 -26.31 -8.01
C SER A 74 31.99 -27.79 -8.14
N LYS A 75 32.96 -28.68 -8.39
CA LYS A 75 32.80 -30.07 -7.93
C LYS A 75 32.74 -30.01 -6.40
N TYR A 76 31.72 -30.62 -5.81
CA TYR A 76 31.54 -30.76 -4.36
C TYR A 76 32.72 -31.55 -3.74
N GLU A 77 33.87 -30.90 -3.54
CA GLU A 77 34.99 -31.45 -2.80
C GLU A 77 34.73 -31.25 -1.30
N LEU A 78 34.95 -32.30 -0.51
CA LEU A 78 34.78 -32.26 0.95
C LEU A 78 35.66 -31.15 1.56
N PRO A 79 35.16 -30.43 2.59
CA PRO A 79 35.89 -29.33 3.21
C PRO A 79 37.02 -29.86 4.10
N THR A 80 38.14 -30.25 3.50
CA THR A 80 39.41 -30.50 4.19
C THR A 80 40.24 -29.22 4.25
N LEU A 81 41.13 -29.11 5.25
CA LEU A 81 42.00 -27.95 5.45
C LEU A 81 42.78 -27.55 4.18
N PHE A 82 43.21 -28.55 3.40
CA PHE A 82 43.89 -28.33 2.12
C PHE A 82 42.95 -27.72 1.06
N ASN A 83 41.72 -28.22 0.95
CA ASN A 83 40.73 -27.71 0.00
C ASN A 83 40.28 -26.29 0.35
N VAL A 84 40.17 -25.97 1.64
CA VAL A 84 39.88 -24.60 2.11
C VAL A 84 41.04 -23.65 1.79
N ALA A 85 42.29 -24.06 2.04
CA ALA A 85 43.47 -23.25 1.72
C ALA A 85 43.63 -23.04 0.19
N LYS A 86 43.48 -24.10 -0.60
CA LYS A 86 43.53 -24.06 -2.07
C LYS A 86 42.42 -23.17 -2.64
N THR A 87 41.20 -23.27 -2.12
CA THR A 87 40.08 -22.40 -2.51
C THR A 87 40.33 -20.95 -2.10
N GLY A 88 40.97 -20.72 -0.95
CA GLY A 88 41.38 -19.39 -0.50
C GLY A 88 42.39 -18.73 -1.45
N VAL A 89 43.42 -19.48 -1.87
CA VAL A 89 44.43 -19.00 -2.84
C VAL A 89 43.82 -18.80 -4.24
N LEU A 90 42.97 -19.71 -4.71
CA LEU A 90 42.26 -19.53 -5.99
C LEU A 90 41.34 -18.30 -5.97
N LYS A 91 40.61 -18.06 -4.86
CA LYS A 91 39.76 -16.87 -4.70
C LYS A 91 40.54 -15.57 -4.72
N LEU A 92 41.80 -15.56 -4.28
CA LEU A 92 42.70 -14.40 -4.39
C LEU A 92 43.18 -14.15 -5.83
N LEU A 93 43.23 -15.20 -6.66
CA LEU A 93 43.73 -15.13 -8.03
C LEU A 93 42.61 -15.02 -9.09
N SER A 94 41.35 -15.32 -8.74
CA SER A 94 40.22 -15.21 -9.66
C SER A 94 39.87 -13.75 -9.97
N LYS A 95 39.86 -13.42 -11.27
CA LYS A 95 39.30 -12.16 -11.78
C LYS A 95 37.80 -12.12 -11.46
N LYS A 96 37.36 -11.06 -10.78
CA LYS A 96 35.94 -10.79 -10.55
C LYS A 96 35.32 -10.31 -11.85
N ASN A 97 34.56 -11.16 -12.53
CA ASN A 97 33.79 -10.75 -13.69
C ASN A 97 32.57 -9.95 -13.20
N VAL A 98 32.49 -8.68 -13.58
CA VAL A 98 31.35 -7.81 -13.26
C VAL A 98 30.47 -7.74 -14.50
N VAL A 99 29.23 -8.22 -14.38
CA VAL A 99 28.22 -8.16 -15.45
C VAL A 99 27.17 -7.13 -15.05
N GLU A 100 26.81 -6.25 -15.98
CA GLU A 100 25.68 -5.36 -15.81
C GLU A 100 24.38 -6.11 -16.14
N LYS A 101 23.45 -6.11 -15.20
CA LYS A 101 22.13 -6.72 -15.35
C LYS A 101 21.08 -5.62 -15.33
N GLN A 102 20.34 -5.51 -16.42
CA GLN A 102 19.17 -4.64 -16.48
C GLN A 102 18.02 -5.27 -15.69
N ILE A 103 17.56 -4.59 -14.64
CA ILE A 103 16.46 -5.02 -13.77
C ILE A 103 15.13 -4.48 -14.29
N LEU A 104 15.13 -3.22 -14.72
CA LEU A 104 13.97 -2.55 -15.30
C LEU A 104 14.41 -1.89 -16.61
N HIS A 105 13.84 -2.32 -17.71
CA HIS A 105 14.03 -1.66 -19.00
C HIS A 105 13.29 -0.32 -19.00
N PRO A 106 13.72 0.68 -19.80
CA PRO A 106 13.10 2.00 -19.81
C PRO A 106 11.59 1.91 -19.95
N VAL A 107 10.87 2.43 -18.94
CA VAL A 107 9.42 2.40 -18.90
C VAL A 107 8.88 3.80 -18.59
N SER A 108 7.83 4.17 -19.32
CA SER A 108 7.13 5.45 -19.20
C SER A 108 5.66 5.21 -18.88
N GLY A 109 5.07 6.03 -18.01
CA GLY A 109 3.68 5.85 -17.60
C GLY A 109 3.16 6.91 -16.64
N VAL A 110 1.83 6.87 -16.44
CA VAL A 110 1.10 7.76 -15.55
C VAL A 110 0.06 6.97 -14.77
N PHE A 111 0.12 7.05 -13.45
CA PHE A 111 -0.95 6.59 -12.57
C PHE A 111 -1.81 7.78 -12.16
N LYS A 112 -3.06 7.77 -12.63
CA LYS A 112 -4.00 8.88 -12.44
C LYS A 112 -4.66 8.83 -11.05
N PRO A 113 -4.98 9.98 -10.46
CA PRO A 113 -5.80 10.04 -9.26
C PRO A 113 -7.14 9.33 -9.41
N SER A 114 -7.69 8.86 -8.29
CA SER A 114 -8.98 8.18 -8.22
C SER A 114 -9.08 6.90 -9.09
N THR A 115 -7.94 6.29 -9.42
CA THR A 115 -7.88 5.04 -10.19
C THR A 115 -7.19 3.94 -9.40
N MET A 116 -7.55 2.70 -9.73
CA MET A 116 -6.83 1.51 -9.30
C MET A 116 -6.21 0.86 -10.54
N THR A 117 -4.88 0.79 -10.57
CA THR A 117 -4.12 0.25 -11.70
C THR A 117 -3.55 -1.12 -11.33
N LEU A 118 -3.77 -2.12 -12.18
CA LEU A 118 -3.17 -3.43 -12.06
C LEU A 118 -1.88 -3.51 -12.88
N VAL A 119 -0.77 -3.81 -12.22
CA VAL A 119 0.54 -4.06 -12.84
C VAL A 119 0.72 -5.57 -12.99
N VAL A 120 0.76 -6.04 -14.24
CA VAL A 120 0.92 -7.45 -14.60
C VAL A 120 2.23 -7.67 -15.32
N GLY A 121 2.90 -8.78 -15.04
CA GLY A 121 4.14 -9.17 -15.68
C GLY A 121 4.67 -10.45 -15.08
N GLN A 122 5.42 -11.22 -15.87
CA GLN A 122 6.00 -12.49 -15.45
C GLN A 122 6.89 -12.33 -14.19
N PRO A 123 7.11 -13.40 -13.40
CA PRO A 123 8.09 -13.36 -12.31
C PRO A 123 9.45 -12.83 -12.80
N GLY A 124 10.07 -11.92 -12.03
CA GLY A 124 11.35 -11.31 -12.41
C GLY A 124 11.27 -10.14 -13.42
N SER A 125 10.10 -9.78 -13.94
CA SER A 125 9.91 -8.65 -14.88
C SER A 125 10.14 -7.24 -14.29
N GLY A 126 10.45 -7.13 -12.99
CA GLY A 126 10.73 -5.84 -12.35
C GLY A 126 9.51 -5.12 -11.74
N LYS A 127 8.34 -5.76 -11.60
CA LYS A 127 7.15 -5.17 -10.95
C LYS A 127 7.46 -4.58 -9.57
N SER A 128 8.06 -5.39 -8.70
CA SER A 128 8.47 -4.96 -7.36
C SER A 128 9.54 -3.88 -7.39
N SER A 129 10.43 -3.91 -8.38
CA SER A 129 11.44 -2.87 -8.59
C SER A 129 10.79 -1.54 -8.95
N LEU A 130 9.85 -1.53 -9.90
CA LEU A 130 9.05 -0.36 -10.27
C LEU A 130 8.32 0.22 -9.06
N MET A 131 7.62 -0.60 -8.28
CA MET A 131 6.91 -0.13 -7.08
C MET A 131 7.84 0.42 -6.00
N LYS A 132 9.03 -0.18 -5.82
CA LYS A 132 10.04 0.32 -4.88
C LYS A 132 10.63 1.66 -5.33
N LEU A 133 10.88 1.85 -6.63
CA LEU A 133 11.31 3.15 -7.18
C LEU A 133 10.26 4.23 -6.95
N LEU A 134 9.00 3.94 -7.31
CA LEU A 134 7.89 4.86 -7.16
C LEU A 134 7.47 5.10 -5.70
N SER A 135 7.93 4.30 -4.75
CA SER A 135 7.73 4.56 -3.31
C SER A 135 8.95 5.21 -2.65
N GLY A 136 10.03 5.44 -3.40
CA GLY A 136 11.32 5.93 -2.89
C GLY A 136 12.02 4.94 -1.95
N ARG A 137 11.69 3.65 -2.04
CA ARG A 137 12.20 2.55 -1.21
C ARG A 137 13.12 1.59 -1.98
N PHE A 138 13.51 1.96 -3.20
CA PHE A 138 14.52 1.19 -3.93
C PHE A 138 15.88 1.33 -3.24
N PRO A 139 16.59 0.23 -2.96
CA PRO A 139 17.88 0.29 -2.30
C PRO A 139 18.88 1.06 -3.17
N ALA A 140 19.39 2.17 -2.64
CA ALA A 140 20.49 2.89 -3.25
C ALA A 140 21.80 2.21 -2.83
N SER A 141 22.51 1.63 -3.79
CA SER A 141 23.83 1.03 -3.57
C SER A 141 24.75 1.40 -4.73
N ASN A 142 26.06 1.46 -4.49
CA ASN A 142 27.06 1.91 -5.48
C ASN A 142 27.09 1.05 -6.76
N ASN A 143 26.49 -0.12 -6.73
CA ASN A 143 26.38 -1.04 -7.85
C ASN A 143 25.02 -0.97 -8.57
N VAL A 144 24.14 -0.02 -8.22
CA VAL A 144 22.84 0.19 -8.86
C VAL A 144 22.81 1.56 -9.52
N GLU A 145 22.35 1.60 -10.76
CA GLU A 145 22.09 2.82 -11.50
C GLU A 145 20.59 2.93 -11.78
N VAL A 146 20.04 4.11 -11.53
CA VAL A 146 18.62 4.44 -11.75
C VAL A 146 18.59 5.64 -12.67
N GLU A 147 17.96 5.50 -13.83
CA GLU A 147 17.81 6.58 -14.81
C GLU A 147 16.33 6.91 -15.01
N GLY A 148 16.08 8.05 -15.65
CA GLY A 148 14.74 8.57 -15.91
C GLY A 148 14.21 9.49 -14.83
N GLU A 149 12.94 9.87 -14.96
CA GLU A 149 12.31 10.89 -14.12
C GLU A 149 11.08 10.33 -13.41
N ILE A 150 10.89 10.69 -12.13
CA ILE A 150 9.68 10.41 -11.36
C ILE A 150 9.16 11.74 -10.79
N THR A 151 7.88 12.03 -11.02
CA THR A 151 7.21 13.23 -10.52
C THR A 151 5.87 12.90 -9.86
N TYR A 152 5.51 13.70 -8.84
CA TYR A 152 4.21 13.64 -8.17
C TYR A 152 3.54 15.00 -8.36
N ASN A 153 2.42 15.04 -9.09
CA ASN A 153 1.79 16.30 -9.55
C ASN A 153 2.79 17.28 -10.19
N GLY A 154 3.72 16.77 -11.02
CA GLY A 154 4.75 17.57 -11.67
C GLY A 154 5.94 17.97 -10.78
N ILE A 155 5.91 17.66 -9.48
CA ILE A 155 7.04 17.91 -8.58
C ILE A 155 8.00 16.71 -8.63
N PRO A 156 9.29 16.92 -8.94
CA PRO A 156 10.31 15.88 -8.92
C PRO A 156 10.43 15.13 -7.58
N GLN A 157 10.64 13.80 -7.65
CA GLN A 157 10.72 12.92 -6.48
C GLN A 157 11.87 13.29 -5.53
N ASP A 158 13.02 13.73 -6.05
CA ASP A 158 14.19 14.16 -5.28
C ASP A 158 13.85 15.31 -4.31
N LYS A 159 13.03 16.27 -4.74
CA LYS A 159 12.52 17.38 -3.91
C LYS A 159 11.55 16.90 -2.82
N LEU A 160 10.89 15.77 -3.04
CA LEU A 160 9.90 15.20 -2.12
C LEU A 160 10.43 14.07 -1.26
N ARG A 161 11.68 13.63 -1.44
CA ARG A 161 12.23 12.40 -0.83
C ARG A 161 11.99 12.29 0.68
N LYS A 162 12.13 13.38 1.43
CA LYS A 162 11.91 13.42 2.90
C LYS A 162 10.43 13.33 3.30
N ARG A 163 9.52 13.74 2.42
CA ARG A 163 8.07 13.77 2.66
C ARG A 163 7.33 12.61 1.98
N LEU A 164 7.98 11.93 1.04
CA LEU A 164 7.39 10.85 0.26
C LEU A 164 6.75 9.76 1.12
N PRO A 165 7.37 9.28 2.22
CA PRO A 165 6.75 8.28 3.08
C PRO A 165 5.47 8.75 3.79
N GLN A 166 5.22 10.07 3.87
CA GLN A 166 4.04 10.65 4.52
C GLN A 166 2.78 10.54 3.65
N PHE A 167 2.93 10.32 2.34
CA PHE A 167 1.80 10.24 1.41
C PHE A 167 1.85 9.11 0.39
N VAL A 168 2.98 8.39 0.29
CA VAL A 168 3.12 7.17 -0.53
C VAL A 168 3.35 5.96 0.37
N SER A 169 2.31 5.13 0.48
CA SER A 169 2.40 3.84 1.15
C SER A 169 2.90 2.75 0.20
N TYR A 170 3.69 1.83 0.75
CA TYR A 170 4.19 0.65 0.03
C TYR A 170 3.90 -0.59 0.88
N VAL A 171 3.09 -1.50 0.34
CA VAL A 171 2.82 -2.81 0.92
C VAL A 171 3.76 -3.81 0.26
N PRO A 172 4.74 -4.37 0.99
CA PRO A 172 5.64 -5.37 0.43
C PRO A 172 4.94 -6.72 0.22
N GLN A 173 5.57 -7.58 -0.59
CA GLN A 173 5.13 -8.95 -0.82
C GLN A 173 5.07 -9.76 0.49
N HIS A 174 6.07 -9.60 1.37
CA HIS A 174 6.15 -10.29 2.67
C HIS A 174 5.58 -9.42 3.79
N ASP A 175 4.62 -9.97 4.52
CA ASP A 175 4.05 -9.34 5.70
C ASP A 175 5.03 -9.37 6.87
N LYS A 176 5.25 -8.22 7.51
CA LYS A 176 6.10 -8.09 8.70
C LYS A 176 5.28 -7.46 9.81
N HIS A 177 5.04 -8.22 10.87
CA HIS A 177 4.21 -7.85 12.00
C HIS A 177 4.95 -8.02 13.31
N LEU A 178 4.48 -7.37 14.37
CA LEU A 178 4.85 -7.71 15.73
C LEU A 178 4.05 -8.96 16.13
N PRO A 179 4.69 -10.14 16.28
CA PRO A 179 3.98 -11.41 16.33
C PRO A 179 3.11 -11.58 17.58
N ASN A 180 3.49 -10.91 18.68
CA ASN A 180 2.83 -11.01 19.98
C ASN A 180 1.60 -10.10 20.12
N LEU A 181 1.39 -9.16 19.21
CA LEU A 181 0.21 -8.29 19.24
C LEU A 181 -0.99 -9.04 18.67
N THR A 182 -2.15 -8.82 19.25
CA THR A 182 -3.44 -9.18 18.62
C THR A 182 -3.67 -8.34 17.36
N VAL A 183 -4.52 -8.82 16.46
CA VAL A 183 -4.93 -8.06 15.26
C VAL A 183 -5.43 -6.66 15.63
N LYS A 184 -6.25 -6.56 16.68
CA LYS A 184 -6.79 -5.28 17.15
C LYS A 184 -5.67 -4.37 17.67
N GLU A 185 -4.79 -4.87 18.53
CA GLU A 185 -3.67 -4.11 19.06
C GLU A 185 -2.71 -3.65 17.95
N ALA A 186 -2.44 -4.48 16.95
CA ALA A 186 -1.60 -4.13 15.81
C ALA A 186 -2.20 -2.96 15.01
N LEU A 187 -3.51 -3.01 14.72
CA LEU A 187 -4.20 -1.94 14.02
C LEU A 187 -4.31 -0.66 14.85
N GLU A 188 -4.57 -0.75 16.15
CA GLU A 188 -4.58 0.40 17.07
C GLU A 188 -3.19 1.04 17.16
N PHE A 189 -2.13 0.23 17.23
CA PHE A 189 -0.74 0.70 17.23
C PHE A 189 -0.40 1.41 15.91
N ALA A 190 -0.70 0.81 14.76
CA ALA A 190 -0.46 1.42 13.46
C ALA A 190 -1.24 2.74 13.30
N HIS A 191 -2.48 2.79 13.80
CA HIS A 191 -3.29 4.00 13.82
C HIS A 191 -2.68 5.11 14.69
N ALA A 192 -2.22 4.78 15.90
CA ALA A 192 -1.53 5.71 16.80
C ALA A 192 -0.28 6.31 16.15
N CYS A 193 0.54 5.49 15.49
CA CYS A 193 1.74 5.93 14.78
C CYS A 193 1.45 6.79 13.53
N SER A 194 0.22 6.75 13.00
CA SER A 194 -0.16 7.42 11.76
C SER A 194 -0.93 8.73 11.98
N GLY A 195 -0.98 9.23 13.22
CA GLY A 195 -1.74 10.41 13.62
C GLY A 195 -3.18 10.06 13.95
N ALA A 196 -3.39 9.37 15.08
CA ALA A 196 -4.72 8.94 15.54
C ALA A 196 -5.73 10.09 15.68
N GLU A 197 -5.26 11.28 16.05
CA GLU A 197 -6.10 12.46 16.22
C GLU A 197 -6.07 13.35 14.98
N LEU A 198 -7.20 14.02 14.72
CA LEU A 198 -7.29 15.03 13.67
C LEU A 198 -6.31 16.17 13.98
N SER A 199 -5.40 16.47 13.05
CA SER A 199 -4.37 17.49 13.33
C SER A 199 -4.99 18.88 13.35
N LYS A 200 -4.45 19.80 14.16
CA LYS A 200 -4.90 21.21 14.19
C LYS A 200 -4.94 21.85 12.81
N THR A 201 -3.97 21.50 11.96
CA THR A 201 -3.93 21.96 10.56
C THR A 201 -5.12 21.43 9.75
N ASP A 202 -5.52 20.18 9.94
CA ASP A 202 -6.70 19.62 9.26
C ASP A 202 -7.99 20.29 9.77
N GLU A 203 -8.10 20.52 11.08
CA GLU A 203 -9.26 21.23 11.67
C GLU A 203 -9.40 22.65 11.12
N GLN A 204 -8.30 23.38 11.02
CA GLN A 204 -8.26 24.75 10.46
C GLN A 204 -8.63 24.82 8.98
N GLN A 205 -8.57 23.70 8.24
CA GLN A 205 -8.97 23.66 6.84
C GLN A 205 -10.47 23.38 6.66
N LEU A 206 -11.14 22.81 7.67
CA LEU A 206 -12.56 22.45 7.64
C LEU A 206 -13.44 23.62 8.09
N VAL A 207 -13.25 24.77 7.45
CA VAL A 207 -13.91 26.04 7.81
C VAL A 207 -14.43 26.83 6.60
N ASN A 208 -14.30 26.29 5.38
CA ASN A 208 -14.60 27.03 4.15
C ASN A 208 -16.03 26.79 3.61
N GLY A 209 -16.80 25.88 4.23
CA GLY A 209 -18.22 25.67 3.95
C GLY A 209 -19.12 26.53 4.85
N SER A 210 -20.43 26.27 4.84
CA SER A 210 -21.37 26.83 5.83
C SER A 210 -21.10 26.29 7.25
N ASP A 211 -21.62 26.99 8.26
CA ASP A 211 -21.46 26.57 9.67
C ASP A 211 -21.96 25.14 9.92
N GLU A 212 -23.06 24.74 9.29
CA GLU A 212 -23.61 23.39 9.40
C GLU A 212 -22.73 22.36 8.70
N GLU A 213 -22.25 22.66 7.48
CA GLU A 213 -21.35 21.78 6.74
C GLU A 213 -20.01 21.58 7.46
N ASN A 214 -19.43 22.66 7.99
CA ASN A 214 -18.18 22.62 8.74
C ASN A 214 -18.33 21.78 10.02
N LYS A 215 -19.40 21.99 10.79
CA LYS A 215 -19.69 21.18 11.99
C LYS A 215 -19.87 19.70 11.63
N ALA A 216 -20.60 19.41 10.56
CA ALA A 216 -20.85 18.04 10.15
C ALA A 216 -19.58 17.34 9.63
N ALA A 217 -18.73 18.04 8.88
CA ALA A 217 -17.44 17.54 8.41
C ALA A 217 -16.48 17.27 9.57
N MET A 218 -16.40 18.19 10.53
CA MET A 218 -15.62 18.03 11.75
C MET A 218 -16.09 16.83 12.58
N ALA A 219 -17.39 16.66 12.76
CA ALA A 219 -17.96 15.52 13.47
C ALA A 219 -17.65 14.19 12.76
N ALA A 220 -17.84 14.13 11.44
CA ALA A 220 -17.54 12.94 10.63
C ALA A 220 -16.04 12.57 10.69
N ALA A 221 -15.15 13.57 10.53
CA ALA A 221 -13.71 13.38 10.54
C ALA A 221 -13.22 12.87 11.91
N ARG A 222 -13.69 13.48 12.99
CA ARG A 222 -13.35 13.07 14.37
C ARG A 222 -13.88 11.68 14.69
N ALA A 223 -15.13 11.38 14.31
CA ALA A 223 -15.73 10.06 14.52
C ALA A 223 -14.97 8.97 13.77
N LEU A 224 -14.68 9.19 12.47
CA LEU A 224 -13.91 8.24 11.68
C LEU A 224 -12.53 8.01 12.28
N ARG A 225 -11.79 9.07 12.65
CA ARG A 225 -10.47 8.96 13.28
C ARG A 225 -10.54 8.15 14.58
N LYS A 226 -11.43 8.53 15.50
CA LYS A 226 -11.59 7.89 16.81
C LYS A 226 -11.88 6.38 16.71
N HIS A 227 -12.68 5.99 15.73
CA HIS A 227 -13.12 4.60 15.57
C HIS A 227 -12.42 3.89 14.40
N TYR A 228 -11.33 4.45 13.85
CA TYR A 228 -10.78 3.96 12.60
C TYR A 228 -10.24 2.51 12.68
N PRO A 229 -9.59 2.08 13.77
CA PRO A 229 -9.19 0.68 13.91
C PRO A 229 -10.38 -0.29 13.86
N ASP A 230 -11.45 0.05 14.56
CA ASP A 230 -12.68 -0.73 14.65
C ASP A 230 -13.44 -0.76 13.31
N VAL A 231 -13.42 0.36 12.55
CA VAL A 231 -13.89 0.42 11.16
C VAL A 231 -13.06 -0.50 10.26
N MET A 232 -11.73 -0.46 10.37
CA MET A 232 -10.82 -1.28 9.56
C MET A 232 -10.98 -2.78 9.82
N ILE A 233 -11.13 -3.18 11.08
CA ILE A 233 -11.40 -4.58 11.46
C ILE A 233 -12.63 -5.10 10.70
N ARG A 234 -13.75 -4.36 10.73
CA ARG A 234 -14.99 -4.75 10.04
C ARG A 234 -14.88 -4.69 8.53
N GLN A 235 -14.26 -3.64 8.02
CA GLN A 235 -14.10 -3.44 6.57
C GLN A 235 -13.25 -4.55 5.93
N LEU A 236 -12.32 -5.14 6.68
CA LEU A 236 -11.45 -6.22 6.22
C LEU A 236 -11.94 -7.61 6.66
N GLY A 237 -13.09 -7.72 7.35
CA GLY A 237 -13.63 -9.00 7.78
C GLY A 237 -12.73 -9.72 8.80
N LEU A 238 -12.14 -8.97 9.74
CA LEU A 238 -11.20 -9.44 10.75
C LEU A 238 -11.86 -9.62 12.14
N GLU A 239 -13.18 -9.45 12.26
CA GLU A 239 -13.89 -9.47 13.55
C GLU A 239 -13.67 -10.77 14.33
N ASN A 240 -13.66 -11.90 13.63
CA ASN A 240 -13.54 -13.23 14.23
C ASN A 240 -12.14 -13.48 14.82
N CYS A 241 -11.10 -12.82 14.28
CA CYS A 241 -9.71 -12.97 14.70
C CYS A 241 -9.13 -11.72 15.36
N GLN A 242 -9.96 -10.71 15.67
CA GLN A 242 -9.49 -9.42 16.20
C GLN A 242 -8.68 -9.53 17.50
N ASN A 243 -9.01 -10.53 18.34
CA ASN A 243 -8.33 -10.80 19.62
C ASN A 243 -7.30 -11.95 19.52
N THR A 244 -7.02 -12.43 18.30
CA THR A 244 -6.00 -13.45 18.05
C THR A 244 -4.68 -12.76 17.76
N VAL A 245 -3.58 -13.28 18.31
CA VAL A 245 -2.22 -12.80 17.97
C VAL A 245 -1.95 -12.95 16.49
N VAL A 246 -1.28 -11.97 15.89
CA VAL A 246 -0.92 -12.02 14.47
C VAL A 246 0.01 -13.21 14.20
N GLY A 247 0.94 -13.47 15.12
CA GLY A 247 1.90 -14.57 15.03
C GLY A 247 2.93 -14.39 13.92
N ASP A 248 3.79 -15.39 13.77
CA ASP A 248 4.81 -15.50 12.73
C ASP A 248 5.08 -16.98 12.40
N ALA A 249 6.27 -17.28 11.87
CA ALA A 249 6.66 -18.65 11.54
C ALA A 249 6.86 -19.55 12.77
N MET A 250 7.15 -18.97 13.95
CA MET A 250 7.43 -19.70 15.19
C MET A 250 6.24 -19.65 16.16
N LEU A 251 5.51 -18.53 16.19
CA LEU A 251 4.31 -18.34 16.98
C LEU A 251 3.07 -18.49 16.11
N ARG A 252 2.29 -19.55 16.34
CA ARG A 252 1.01 -19.73 15.66
C ARG A 252 0.06 -18.58 16.01
N GLY A 253 -0.44 -17.90 14.98
CA GLY A 253 -1.42 -16.83 15.09
C GLY A 253 -2.54 -16.99 14.06
N VAL A 254 -2.93 -15.87 13.46
CA VAL A 254 -3.93 -15.83 12.39
C VAL A 254 -3.47 -16.57 11.12
N SER A 255 -4.42 -16.92 10.25
CA SER A 255 -4.12 -17.51 8.95
C SER A 255 -3.30 -16.57 8.06
N GLY A 256 -2.65 -17.12 7.02
CA GLY A 256 -1.90 -16.30 6.06
C GLY A 256 -2.74 -15.22 5.40
N GLY A 257 -3.99 -15.55 5.08
CA GLY A 257 -4.91 -14.60 4.47
C GLY A 257 -5.43 -13.51 5.42
N GLU A 258 -5.68 -13.86 6.68
CA GLU A 258 -5.97 -12.86 7.72
C GLU A 258 -4.77 -11.93 7.91
N ARG A 259 -3.55 -12.46 8.00
CA ARG A 259 -2.33 -11.65 8.15
C ARG A 259 -2.16 -10.64 7.00
N LYS A 260 -2.43 -11.03 5.76
CA LYS A 260 -2.37 -10.12 4.60
C LYS A 260 -3.39 -8.99 4.70
N ARG A 261 -4.58 -9.28 5.23
CA ARG A 261 -5.61 -8.29 5.53
C ARG A 261 -5.16 -7.35 6.65
N VAL A 262 -4.51 -7.85 7.71
CA VAL A 262 -3.89 -6.99 8.75
C VAL A 262 -2.88 -6.03 8.13
N THR A 263 -1.95 -6.51 7.30
CA THR A 263 -0.97 -5.66 6.60
C THR A 263 -1.66 -4.57 5.78
N THR A 264 -2.75 -4.91 5.08
CA THR A 264 -3.52 -3.95 4.28
C THR A 264 -4.14 -2.87 5.18
N GLY A 265 -4.68 -3.25 6.35
CA GLY A 265 -5.26 -2.34 7.33
C GLY A 265 -4.22 -1.39 7.93
N GLU A 266 -3.08 -1.90 8.38
CA GLU A 266 -1.99 -1.08 8.91
C GLU A 266 -1.52 -0.03 7.90
N MET A 267 -1.37 -0.43 6.64
CA MET A 267 -0.91 0.45 5.55
C MET A 267 -2.01 1.37 5.00
N ALA A 268 -3.27 1.20 5.44
CA ALA A 268 -4.37 2.08 5.07
C ALA A 268 -4.49 3.31 5.99
N PHE A 269 -3.91 3.25 7.20
CA PHE A 269 -3.89 4.38 8.14
C PHE A 269 -2.99 5.52 7.67
N GLY A 270 -3.29 6.74 8.13
CA GLY A 270 -2.56 7.94 7.76
C GLY A 270 -3.02 8.59 6.45
N LYS A 271 -2.23 9.54 5.96
CA LYS A 271 -2.55 10.37 4.77
C LYS A 271 -1.99 9.75 3.48
N ASN A 272 -2.33 8.51 3.21
CA ASN A 272 -1.79 7.78 2.04
C ASN A 272 -2.59 8.11 0.78
N TYR A 273 -2.13 9.10 0.01
CA TYR A 273 -2.74 9.49 -1.27
C TYR A 273 -2.33 8.57 -2.41
N VAL A 274 -1.16 7.95 -2.32
CA VAL A 274 -0.69 6.92 -3.25
C VAL A 274 -0.47 5.62 -2.48
N MET A 275 -1.05 4.52 -2.96
CA MET A 275 -0.91 3.20 -2.36
C MET A 275 -0.32 2.25 -3.40
N LEU A 276 0.91 1.78 -3.15
CA LEU A 276 1.61 0.83 -4.00
C LEU A 276 1.64 -0.53 -3.30
N MET A 277 0.96 -1.53 -3.84
CA MET A 277 0.79 -2.82 -3.15
C MET A 277 1.31 -3.98 -3.99
N ASP A 278 2.33 -4.65 -3.45
CA ASP A 278 3.09 -5.66 -4.17
C ASP A 278 2.59 -7.07 -3.83
N GLU A 279 2.12 -7.79 -4.85
CA GLU A 279 1.66 -9.17 -4.82
C GLU A 279 0.69 -9.44 -3.65
N ILE A 280 -0.43 -8.72 -3.68
CA ILE A 280 -1.39 -8.76 -2.58
C ILE A 280 -2.19 -10.07 -2.51
N SER A 281 -2.23 -10.86 -3.58
CA SER A 281 -2.95 -12.14 -3.64
C SER A 281 -2.16 -13.34 -3.12
N THR A 282 -0.86 -13.18 -2.82
CA THR A 282 -0.02 -14.30 -2.40
C THR A 282 -0.50 -14.89 -1.07
N GLY A 283 -0.87 -16.17 -1.08
CA GLY A 283 -1.36 -16.88 0.11
C GLY A 283 -2.82 -16.60 0.45
N LEU A 284 -3.61 -16.03 -0.48
CA LEU A 284 -5.04 -15.82 -0.35
C LEU A 284 -5.84 -16.71 -1.30
N ASP A 285 -7.05 -17.09 -0.88
CA ASP A 285 -8.06 -17.61 -1.80
C ASP A 285 -8.69 -16.49 -2.65
N SER A 286 -9.40 -16.87 -3.70
CA SER A 286 -10.01 -15.94 -4.66
C SER A 286 -11.10 -15.05 -4.04
N ALA A 287 -11.84 -15.54 -3.04
CA ALA A 287 -12.91 -14.78 -2.40
C ALA A 287 -12.33 -13.67 -1.52
N ALA A 288 -11.35 -14.02 -0.67
CA ALA A 288 -10.63 -13.06 0.15
C ALA A 288 -9.88 -12.02 -0.71
N THR A 289 -9.27 -12.46 -1.81
CA THR A 289 -8.61 -11.55 -2.78
C THR A 289 -9.61 -10.56 -3.37
N LEU A 290 -10.78 -11.02 -3.78
CA LEU A 290 -11.82 -10.17 -4.36
C LEU A 290 -12.32 -9.11 -3.38
N ASP A 291 -12.48 -9.46 -2.11
CA ASP A 291 -12.98 -8.52 -1.10
C ASP A 291 -11.94 -7.44 -0.76
N ILE A 292 -10.65 -7.79 -0.69
CA ILE A 292 -9.57 -6.80 -0.59
C ILE A 292 -9.59 -5.85 -1.79
N VAL A 293 -9.67 -6.39 -3.02
CA VAL A 293 -9.68 -5.58 -4.25
C VAL A 293 -10.90 -4.64 -4.30
N LYS A 294 -12.09 -5.10 -3.88
CA LYS A 294 -13.28 -4.24 -3.78
C LYS A 294 -13.07 -3.09 -2.80
N THR A 295 -12.47 -3.37 -1.65
CA THR A 295 -12.13 -2.37 -0.64
C THR A 295 -11.14 -1.34 -1.16
N LEU A 296 -10.05 -1.77 -1.80
CA LEU A 296 -9.07 -0.88 -2.43
C LEU A 296 -9.69 -0.01 -3.52
N ARG A 297 -10.59 -0.58 -4.34
CA ARG A 297 -11.33 0.17 -5.36
C ARG A 297 -12.24 1.25 -4.74
N SER A 298 -12.91 0.94 -3.63
CA SER A 298 -13.72 1.91 -2.88
C SER A 298 -12.86 3.05 -2.33
N LEU A 299 -11.70 2.73 -1.74
CA LEU A 299 -10.74 3.72 -1.26
C LEU A 299 -10.21 4.63 -2.39
N ALA A 300 -9.87 4.05 -3.54
CA ALA A 300 -9.42 4.80 -4.72
C ALA A 300 -10.48 5.80 -5.17
N LYS A 301 -11.73 5.34 -5.34
CA LYS A 301 -12.81 6.18 -5.87
C LYS A 301 -13.25 7.28 -4.90
N ASN A 302 -13.51 6.92 -3.64
CA ASN A 302 -14.23 7.81 -2.72
C ASN A 302 -13.28 8.78 -2.00
N PHE A 303 -12.04 8.36 -1.69
CA PHE A 303 -11.01 9.23 -1.12
C PHE A 303 -10.03 9.78 -2.16
N ARG A 304 -10.34 9.60 -3.45
CA ARG A 304 -9.53 10.07 -4.58
C ARG A 304 -8.06 9.62 -4.55
N ARG A 305 -7.80 8.43 -4.00
CA ARG A 305 -6.46 7.86 -3.88
C ARG A 305 -6.00 7.25 -5.21
N THR A 306 -4.69 7.28 -5.45
CA THR A 306 -4.04 6.56 -6.55
C THR A 306 -3.58 5.21 -6.03
N VAL A 307 -4.23 4.14 -6.48
CA VAL A 307 -3.92 2.78 -6.04
C VAL A 307 -3.26 2.02 -7.17
N VAL A 308 -2.13 1.37 -6.89
CA VAL A 308 -1.43 0.50 -7.82
C VAL A 308 -1.23 -0.84 -7.13
N ILE A 309 -1.70 -1.91 -7.76
CA ILE A 309 -1.59 -3.27 -7.23
C ILE A 309 -0.85 -4.16 -8.22
N SER A 310 -0.12 -5.14 -7.72
CA SER A 310 0.30 -6.31 -8.48
C SER A 310 -0.32 -7.55 -7.84
N LEU A 311 -0.65 -8.52 -8.69
CA LEU A 311 -1.17 -9.81 -8.28
C LEU A 311 -0.19 -10.89 -8.71
N LEU A 312 -0.10 -11.96 -7.92
CA LEU A 312 0.55 -13.19 -8.35
C LEU A 312 -0.27 -13.77 -9.52
N GLN A 313 0.40 -14.11 -10.62
CA GLN A 313 -0.19 -14.79 -11.77
C GLN A 313 -0.20 -16.30 -11.57
#